data_AF-A0A1L9WER4-F1
#
_entry.id   AF-A0A1L9WER4-F1
#
_cell.length_a   1.000
_cell.length_b   1.000
_cell.length_c   1.000
_cell.angle_alpha   90.00
_cell.angle_beta   90.00
_cell.angle_gamma   90.00
#
_symmetry.space_group_name_H-M   'P 1'
#
loop_
_entity.id
_entity.type
_entity.pdbx_description
1 polymer ?
#
loop_
_entity_poly.entity_id
_entity_poly.type
_entity_poly.pdbx_seq_one_letter_code
_entity_poly.pdbx_strand_id
1 'polypeptide(L)'
;MPTVHLLDYVAGNVRSLVNAINKVGYEVEWVKSPKDLENVEKLILPGVGHFGHCLSQLSEGGYLEPIRRHIDSGKPFMGICVGLQALFIGSEENSEVPGLGVIPARMQKFNADTKSVPHIGWNSALNTSTVNQSFYGLRPSSKYYYVHSYAALYTPGLLEKEGWSVATATYGDEEFVGAIARDNIFATQFHPEKSGQAGLRTIRAFLDGDRLQTFSLEPSLSSAKKDGLTRRVIACLDVRANDAGDLVVTKGDQYDVREKEGVSTGGQVRNLGKPVDMAKRYYEQGADEVTFLNITSFRNCPVADTPMLEILRRTSETVFVPLTIGGGIRDTVDTDGTQISALDVATMYFQSGADKVSIGSDAVFAAEEYHQAGGKLNGRTAIESISKAYGNQAVVVSVDPKRVYVSQPEDTTHHTIRTKYPNGSGQSFCWYQCTVKGGREARDLDVRQLAQAVEAMGAGEILLNCIDKDGSNSGFDLELINDVKSAIKIPVIASSGAGNPEHFVEVFQDTTTDAALGAGMFHRGEYTVSDVKNYLDERGFLVRKFEANR
;
A
#
# COMPACT_ATOMS: atom_id res chain seq x y z
N MET A 1 4.87 -30.04 8.66
CA MET A 1 5.84 -29.50 7.69
C MET A 1 7.06 -28.97 8.47
N PRO A 2 8.22 -28.63 7.88
CA PRO A 2 9.25 -27.91 8.63
C PRO A 2 8.68 -26.60 9.21
N THR A 3 9.11 -26.20 10.40
CA THR A 3 8.57 -25.02 11.08
C THR A 3 9.52 -23.82 10.99
N VAL A 4 8.94 -22.63 11.05
CA VAL A 4 9.66 -21.37 11.22
C VAL A 4 8.95 -20.56 12.30
N HIS A 5 9.73 -19.89 13.15
CA HIS A 5 9.17 -19.11 14.23
C HIS A 5 8.95 -17.67 13.80
N LEU A 6 7.76 -17.16 14.09
CA LEU A 6 7.35 -15.79 13.78
C LEU A 6 7.01 -15.07 15.07
N LEU A 7 7.56 -13.86 15.24
CA LEU A 7 7.29 -13.06 16.42
C LEU A 7 5.85 -12.53 16.43
N ASP A 8 5.09 -12.85 17.47
CA ASP A 8 3.73 -12.36 17.70
C ASP A 8 3.76 -11.00 18.41
N TYR A 9 4.39 -10.01 17.76
CA TYR A 9 4.30 -8.63 18.21
C TYR A 9 3.41 -7.88 17.23
N VAL A 10 2.24 -7.48 17.72
CA VAL A 10 1.14 -7.03 16.86
C VAL A 10 1.42 -5.62 16.34
N ALA A 11 1.85 -5.55 15.08
CA ALA A 11 1.68 -4.35 14.26
C ALA A 11 1.44 -4.75 12.79
N GLY A 12 0.15 -4.80 12.40
CA GLY A 12 -0.28 -4.84 11.00
C GLY A 12 -0.66 -6.23 10.44
N ASN A 13 -0.49 -6.41 9.14
CA ASN A 13 -0.93 -7.59 8.38
C ASN A 13 0.07 -8.75 8.41
N VAL A 14 0.17 -9.43 9.55
CA VAL A 14 1.05 -10.60 9.68
C VAL A 14 0.48 -11.82 8.93
N ARG A 15 -0.82 -11.84 8.66
CA ARG A 15 -1.53 -12.95 8.00
C ARG A 15 -0.98 -13.26 6.61
N SER A 16 -0.66 -12.23 5.82
CA SER A 16 -0.12 -12.44 4.47
C SER A 16 1.24 -13.16 4.50
N LEU A 17 2.08 -12.85 5.50
CA LEU A 17 3.35 -13.55 5.70
C LEU A 17 3.13 -15.00 6.12
N VAL A 18 2.20 -15.27 7.05
CA VAL A 18 1.82 -16.64 7.44
C VAL A 18 1.35 -17.44 6.22
N ASN A 19 0.48 -16.87 5.39
CA ASN A 19 0.00 -17.51 4.17
C ASN A 19 1.13 -17.74 3.16
N ALA A 20 2.07 -16.81 3.04
CA ALA A 20 3.23 -16.95 2.17
C ALA A 20 4.17 -18.08 2.63
N ILE A 21 4.43 -18.18 3.94
CA ILE A 21 5.21 -19.26 4.56
C ILE A 21 4.54 -20.62 4.32
N ASN A 22 3.24 -20.70 4.58
CA ASN A 22 2.43 -21.90 4.29
C ASN A 22 2.48 -22.27 2.81
N LYS A 23 2.40 -21.28 1.92
CA LYS A 23 2.43 -21.48 0.46
C LYS A 23 3.75 -22.06 -0.02
N VAL A 24 4.86 -21.76 0.64
CA VAL A 24 6.19 -22.28 0.29
C VAL A 24 6.54 -23.59 1.01
N GLY A 25 5.62 -24.16 1.80
CA GLY A 25 5.75 -25.51 2.37
C GLY A 25 6.26 -25.56 3.82
N TYR A 26 6.16 -24.45 4.55
CA TYR A 26 6.53 -24.36 5.97
C TYR A 26 5.31 -24.05 6.84
N GLU A 27 5.39 -24.39 8.12
CA GLU A 27 4.38 -24.01 9.12
C GLU A 27 4.93 -22.92 10.05
N VAL A 28 4.07 -22.02 10.51
CA VAL A 28 4.44 -20.96 11.46
C VAL A 28 4.21 -21.42 12.89
N GLU A 29 5.26 -21.32 13.70
CA GLU A 29 5.17 -21.39 15.16
C GLU A 29 5.31 -19.99 15.76
N TRP A 30 4.40 -19.62 16.66
CA TRP A 30 4.35 -18.26 17.20
C TRP A 30 5.26 -18.12 18.42
N VAL A 31 6.11 -17.09 18.40
CA VAL A 31 6.86 -16.63 19.58
C VAL A 31 5.98 -15.61 20.29
N LYS A 32 5.38 -16.01 21.41
CA LYS A 32 4.42 -15.20 22.19
C LYS A 32 5.02 -14.64 23.47
N SER A 33 6.20 -15.13 23.83
CA SER A 33 6.97 -14.65 24.96
C SER A 33 8.47 -14.65 24.64
N PRO A 34 9.26 -13.80 25.31
CA PRO A 34 10.72 -13.80 25.19
C PRO A 34 11.39 -15.15 25.46
N LYS A 35 10.76 -16.02 26.25
CA LYS A 35 11.28 -17.36 26.59
C LYS A 35 11.20 -18.32 25.41
N ASP A 36 10.23 -18.13 24.53
CA ASP A 36 10.03 -19.02 23.38
C ASP A 36 11.23 -18.94 22.41
N LEU A 37 11.95 -17.80 22.40
CA LEU A 37 13.14 -17.54 21.57
C LEU A 37 14.34 -18.46 21.87
N GLU A 38 14.41 -19.09 23.05
CA GLU A 38 15.55 -19.94 23.42
C GLU A 38 15.66 -21.18 22.51
N ASN A 39 14.52 -21.75 22.14
CA ASN A 39 14.43 -22.98 21.34
C ASN A 39 14.19 -22.74 19.85
N VAL A 40 14.12 -21.48 19.41
CA VAL A 40 13.89 -21.15 18.01
C VAL A 40 15.09 -21.57 17.16
N GLU A 41 14.84 -22.28 16.06
CA GLU A 41 15.87 -22.61 15.06
C GLU A 41 15.98 -21.57 13.96
N LYS A 42 14.84 -21.09 13.44
CA LYS A 42 14.74 -20.07 12.39
C LYS A 42 13.75 -19.01 12.84
N LEU A 43 14.19 -17.76 12.92
CA LEU A 43 13.37 -16.64 13.37
C LEU A 43 13.08 -15.70 12.22
N ILE A 44 11.81 -15.32 12.07
CA ILE A 44 11.41 -14.18 11.24
C ILE A 44 10.89 -13.08 12.17
N LEU A 45 11.49 -11.90 12.04
CA LEU A 45 10.99 -10.66 12.62
C LEU A 45 10.24 -9.90 11.51
N PRO A 46 8.89 -10.02 11.44
CA PRO A 46 8.10 -9.16 10.57
C PRO A 46 8.13 -7.74 11.12
N GLY A 47 7.61 -6.76 10.39
CA GLY A 47 7.36 -5.46 10.98
C GLY A 47 6.71 -4.50 10.01
N VAL A 48 5.50 -4.06 10.33
CA VAL A 48 4.75 -3.03 9.59
C VAL A 48 4.51 -1.87 10.53
N GLY A 49 4.70 -0.65 10.03
CA GLY A 49 4.27 0.56 10.72
C GLY A 49 5.40 1.44 11.21
N HIS A 50 5.11 2.21 12.25
CA HIS A 50 6.03 3.23 12.76
C HIS A 50 7.17 2.60 13.57
N PHE A 51 8.42 2.86 13.21
CA PHE A 51 9.63 2.32 13.83
C PHE A 51 9.60 2.45 15.36
N GLY A 52 9.35 3.66 15.86
CA GLY A 52 9.31 3.91 17.30
C GLY A 52 8.20 3.14 18.02
N HIS A 53 7.07 2.88 17.36
CA HIS A 53 5.98 2.10 17.97
C HIS A 53 6.37 0.63 18.07
N CYS A 54 6.89 0.07 16.98
CA CYS A 54 7.35 -1.32 16.91
C CYS A 54 8.48 -1.60 17.92
N LEU A 55 9.53 -0.79 17.93
CA LEU A 55 10.70 -1.03 18.77
C LEU A 55 10.41 -0.78 20.25
N SER A 56 9.54 0.18 20.60
CA SER A 56 9.07 0.35 21.98
C SER A 56 8.30 -0.87 22.47
N GLN A 57 7.38 -1.43 21.67
CA GLN A 57 6.67 -2.66 22.04
C GLN A 57 7.63 -3.85 22.22
N LEU A 58 8.61 -4.01 21.33
CA LEU A 58 9.63 -5.05 21.46
C LEU A 58 10.48 -4.88 22.73
N SER A 59 10.82 -3.63 23.07
CA SER A 59 11.56 -3.29 24.27
C SER A 59 10.75 -3.57 25.54
N GLU A 60 9.53 -3.05 25.62
CA GLU A 60 8.60 -3.24 26.74
C GLU A 60 8.23 -4.72 26.94
N GLY A 61 8.09 -5.45 25.84
CA GLY A 61 7.87 -6.89 25.84
C GLY A 61 9.10 -7.73 26.20
N GLY A 62 10.30 -7.12 26.32
CA GLY A 62 11.54 -7.81 26.68
C GLY A 62 12.14 -8.67 25.56
N TYR A 63 11.81 -8.39 24.29
CA TYR A 63 12.24 -9.20 23.14
C TYR A 63 13.61 -8.83 22.58
N LEU A 64 14.08 -7.58 22.77
CA LEU A 64 15.29 -7.07 22.10
C LEU A 64 16.54 -7.93 22.38
N GLU A 65 16.82 -8.20 23.65
CA GLU A 65 18.01 -8.98 24.05
C GLU A 65 17.92 -10.46 23.63
N PRO A 66 16.78 -11.16 23.82
CA PRO A 66 16.57 -12.49 23.24
C PRO A 66 16.75 -12.58 21.72
N ILE A 67 16.27 -11.59 20.95
CA ILE A 67 16.49 -11.53 19.49
C ILE A 67 17.98 -11.39 19.19
N ARG A 68 18.68 -10.52 19.92
CA ARG A 68 20.13 -10.34 19.78
C ARG A 68 20.89 -11.64 20.05
N ARG A 69 20.56 -12.35 21.13
CA ARG A 69 21.15 -13.67 21.45
C ARG A 69 20.88 -14.72 20.37
N HIS A 70 19.69 -14.72 19.76
CA HIS A 70 19.38 -15.60 18.63
C HIS A 70 20.32 -15.32 17.44
N ILE A 71 20.50 -14.05 17.09
CA ILE A 71 21.43 -13.62 16.02
C ILE A 71 22.87 -14.02 16.36
N ASP A 72 23.34 -13.70 17.56
CA ASP A 72 24.72 -13.98 18.01
C ASP A 72 25.03 -15.48 18.08
N SER A 73 24.01 -16.33 18.26
CA SER A 73 24.14 -17.79 18.24
C SER A 73 24.37 -18.39 16.84
N GLY A 74 24.31 -17.58 15.78
CA GLY A 74 24.50 -18.03 14.40
C GLY A 74 23.27 -18.70 13.78
N LYS A 75 22.11 -18.67 14.46
CA LYS A 75 20.86 -19.24 13.96
C LYS A 75 20.20 -18.34 12.91
N PRO A 76 19.57 -18.88 11.87
CA PRO A 76 18.94 -18.07 10.81
C PRO A 76 17.96 -17.02 11.34
N PHE A 77 18.12 -15.78 10.87
CA PHE A 77 17.28 -14.64 11.19
C PHE A 77 16.87 -13.92 9.89
N MET A 78 15.57 -13.66 9.73
CA MET A 78 15.03 -12.82 8.68
C MET A 78 14.34 -11.59 9.24
N GLY A 79 14.77 -10.38 8.86
CA GLY A 79 14.07 -9.13 9.15
C GLY A 79 13.28 -8.62 7.94
N ILE A 80 12.00 -8.30 8.09
CA ILE A 80 11.16 -7.76 7.00
C ILE A 80 10.68 -6.36 7.35
N CYS A 81 10.90 -5.40 6.44
CA CYS A 81 10.54 -3.99 6.58
C CYS A 81 11.04 -3.41 7.90
N VAL A 82 10.20 -3.15 8.91
CA VAL A 82 10.69 -2.67 10.23
C VAL A 82 11.61 -3.70 10.89
N GLY A 83 11.49 -5.00 10.59
CA GLY A 83 12.45 -6.01 11.02
C GLY A 83 13.85 -5.84 10.42
N LEU A 84 13.98 -5.30 9.20
CA LEU A 84 15.28 -4.85 8.66
C LEU A 84 15.74 -3.60 9.43
N GLN A 85 14.85 -2.62 9.61
CA GLN A 85 15.19 -1.35 10.25
C GLN A 85 15.64 -1.54 11.69
N ALA A 86 15.08 -2.52 12.39
CA ALA A 86 15.45 -2.90 13.76
C ALA A 86 16.93 -3.31 13.87
N LEU A 87 17.59 -3.75 12.80
CA LEU A 87 19.02 -4.10 12.83
C LEU A 87 19.93 -2.86 12.91
N PHE A 88 19.43 -1.68 12.54
CA PHE A 88 20.18 -0.42 12.55
C PHE A 88 20.23 0.19 13.96
N ILE A 89 21.02 1.25 14.17
CA ILE A 89 21.09 1.90 15.50
C ILE A 89 19.83 2.73 15.82
N GLY A 90 19.02 3.08 14.82
CA GLY A 90 17.77 3.81 14.99
C GLY A 90 17.23 4.38 13.69
N SER A 91 16.14 5.15 13.78
CA SER A 91 15.46 5.79 12.65
C SER A 91 15.18 7.28 12.92
N GLU A 92 15.25 8.11 11.89
CA GLU A 92 14.77 9.51 11.95
C GLU A 92 13.25 9.60 12.18
N GLU A 93 12.50 8.52 11.93
CA GLU A 93 11.07 8.46 12.24
C GLU A 93 10.78 8.64 13.73
N ASN A 94 11.68 8.12 14.59
CA ASN A 94 11.68 8.42 16.01
C ASN A 94 13.12 8.30 16.54
N SER A 95 13.78 9.45 16.71
CA SER A 95 15.18 9.52 17.13
C SER A 95 15.44 9.06 18.57
N GLU A 96 14.41 8.98 19.41
CA GLU A 96 14.51 8.63 20.83
C GLU A 96 14.56 7.11 21.05
N VAL A 97 14.01 6.33 20.10
CA VAL A 97 13.93 4.87 20.20
C VAL A 97 15.13 4.24 19.49
N PRO A 98 15.97 3.44 20.18
CA PRO A 98 17.07 2.73 19.54
C PRO A 98 16.61 1.47 18.80
N GLY A 99 17.37 1.06 17.79
CA GLY A 99 17.30 -0.30 17.24
C GLY A 99 18.24 -1.26 17.98
N LEU A 100 18.40 -2.48 17.45
CA LEU A 100 19.32 -3.51 17.96
C LEU A 100 20.80 -3.12 17.81
N GLY A 101 21.12 -2.22 16.88
CA GLY A 101 22.48 -1.71 16.67
C GLY A 101 23.46 -2.74 16.10
N VAL A 102 22.97 -3.71 15.32
CA VAL A 102 23.80 -4.68 14.58
C VAL A 102 24.52 -3.98 13.41
N ILE A 103 23.92 -2.94 12.85
CA ILE A 103 24.45 -2.13 11.75
C ILE A 103 24.63 -0.68 12.25
N PRO A 104 25.85 -0.12 12.23
CA PRO A 104 26.15 1.21 12.78
C PRO A 104 25.71 2.37 11.86
N ALA A 105 24.49 2.29 11.33
CA ALA A 105 23.87 3.32 10.49
C ALA A 105 22.44 3.62 10.96
N ARG A 106 21.86 4.73 10.51
CA ARG A 106 20.47 5.12 10.82
C ARG A 106 19.60 5.10 9.57
N MET A 107 18.33 4.80 9.76
CA MET A 107 17.31 5.00 8.74
C MET A 107 17.03 6.50 8.59
N GLN A 108 16.96 6.97 7.35
CA GLN A 108 16.75 8.37 7.00
C GLN A 108 15.45 8.54 6.21
N LYS A 109 14.77 9.67 6.37
CA LYS A 109 13.59 9.98 5.56
C LYS A 109 14.01 10.30 4.13
N PHE A 110 13.29 9.78 3.14
CA PHE A 110 13.51 10.18 1.75
C PHE A 110 13.26 11.68 1.55
N ASN A 111 14.02 12.29 0.64
CA ASN A 111 13.79 13.65 0.21
C ASN A 111 12.55 13.73 -0.69
N ALA A 112 11.55 14.50 -0.27
CA ALA A 112 10.27 14.69 -0.94
C ALA A 112 10.23 15.87 -1.92
N ASP A 113 11.36 16.53 -2.20
CA ASP A 113 11.42 17.68 -3.13
C ASP A 113 11.44 17.25 -4.60
N THR A 114 11.94 16.03 -4.89
CA THR A 114 12.10 15.50 -6.25
C THR A 114 11.14 14.38 -6.60
N LYS A 115 10.42 13.85 -5.60
CA LYS A 115 9.59 12.65 -5.69
C LYS A 115 8.58 12.61 -4.56
N SER A 116 7.59 11.74 -4.69
CA SER A 116 6.63 11.54 -3.62
C SER A 116 7.21 10.79 -2.43
N VAL A 117 6.68 10.99 -1.22
CA VAL A 117 7.06 10.22 -0.03
C VAL A 117 5.79 9.98 0.79
N PRO A 118 5.45 8.73 1.17
CA PRO A 118 6.24 7.50 1.11
C PRO A 118 6.54 6.94 -0.30
N HIS A 119 7.60 6.15 -0.40
CA HIS A 119 7.87 5.27 -1.54
C HIS A 119 6.86 4.12 -1.51
N ILE A 120 5.86 4.16 -2.41
CA ILE A 120 4.81 3.13 -2.55
C ILE A 120 4.83 2.56 -3.97
N GLY A 121 5.36 1.35 -4.11
CA GLY A 121 5.30 0.63 -5.37
C GLY A 121 6.36 -0.44 -5.52
N TRP A 122 6.64 -0.80 -6.77
CA TRP A 122 7.47 -1.95 -7.11
C TRP A 122 8.81 -1.51 -7.65
N ASN A 123 9.89 -1.85 -6.95
CA ASN A 123 11.25 -1.46 -7.29
C ASN A 123 12.17 -2.68 -7.42
N SER A 124 13.38 -2.47 -7.94
CA SER A 124 14.38 -3.53 -8.09
C SER A 124 15.07 -3.85 -6.75
N ALA A 125 15.73 -5.00 -6.65
CA ALA A 125 16.73 -5.29 -5.63
C ALA A 125 18.00 -5.78 -6.34
N LEU A 126 18.87 -4.86 -6.74
CA LEU A 126 20.04 -5.10 -7.57
C LEU A 126 21.29 -5.35 -6.71
N ASN A 127 21.96 -6.48 -6.89
CA ASN A 127 23.18 -6.80 -6.14
C ASN A 127 24.32 -5.80 -6.48
N THR A 128 25.07 -5.37 -5.46
CA THR A 128 26.17 -4.39 -5.60
C THR A 128 27.52 -5.04 -5.93
N SER A 129 27.68 -6.33 -5.61
CA SER A 129 28.99 -7.01 -5.60
C SER A 129 29.34 -7.75 -6.89
N THR A 130 28.46 -8.63 -7.39
CA THR A 130 28.72 -9.50 -8.54
C THR A 130 27.52 -9.56 -9.48
N VAL A 131 27.76 -9.35 -10.78
CA VAL A 131 26.70 -9.24 -11.80
C VAL A 131 25.97 -10.57 -12.05
N ASN A 132 26.62 -11.71 -11.79
CA ASN A 132 26.11 -13.06 -12.07
C ASN A 132 25.69 -13.84 -10.82
N GLN A 133 25.79 -13.23 -9.63
CA GLN A 133 25.35 -13.85 -8.38
C GLN A 133 24.34 -12.96 -7.67
N SER A 134 23.42 -13.61 -6.98
CA SER A 134 22.47 -12.96 -6.08
C SER A 134 22.34 -13.80 -4.82
N PHE A 135 21.62 -13.27 -3.83
CA PHE A 135 21.37 -13.98 -2.58
C PHE A 135 19.88 -14.12 -2.31
N TYR A 136 19.52 -15.20 -1.60
CA TYR A 136 18.17 -15.49 -1.14
C TYR A 136 17.08 -15.28 -2.21
N GLY A 137 17.31 -15.81 -3.42
CA GLY A 137 16.31 -15.86 -4.49
C GLY A 137 16.04 -14.52 -5.19
N LEU A 138 16.79 -13.46 -4.86
CA LEU A 138 16.68 -12.16 -5.50
C LEU A 138 17.10 -12.23 -6.97
N ARG A 139 16.40 -11.51 -7.86
CA ARG A 139 16.73 -11.46 -9.29
C ARG A 139 16.75 -10.02 -9.82
N PRO A 140 17.72 -9.65 -10.67
CA PRO A 140 17.79 -8.31 -11.26
C PRO A 140 16.57 -7.92 -12.10
N SER A 141 15.93 -8.89 -12.74
CA SER A 141 14.73 -8.69 -13.58
C SER A 141 13.42 -8.65 -12.77
N SER A 142 13.45 -9.08 -11.51
CA SER A 142 12.28 -9.12 -10.64
C SER A 142 12.02 -7.76 -10.01
N LYS A 143 10.76 -7.55 -9.60
CA LYS A 143 10.34 -6.37 -8.85
C LYS A 143 9.76 -6.80 -7.51
N TYR A 144 10.02 -5.99 -6.50
CA TYR A 144 9.61 -6.21 -5.12
C TYR A 144 8.82 -5.01 -4.61
N TYR A 145 7.84 -5.25 -3.73
CA TYR A 145 6.95 -4.21 -3.24
C TYR A 145 7.53 -3.50 -2.02
N TYR A 146 7.78 -2.20 -2.17
CA TYR A 146 8.26 -1.27 -1.15
C TYR A 146 7.13 -0.33 -0.74
N VAL A 147 7.03 -0.07 0.57
CA VAL A 147 5.98 0.78 1.15
C VAL A 147 6.51 1.47 2.42
N HIS A 148 7.33 2.52 2.26
CA HIS A 148 8.05 3.14 3.38
C HIS A 148 8.42 4.61 3.12
N SER A 149 8.50 5.41 4.18
CA SER A 149 9.03 6.79 4.13
C SER A 149 10.52 6.88 4.49
N TYR A 150 11.03 5.89 5.21
CA TYR A 150 12.38 5.89 5.77
C TYR A 150 13.19 4.71 5.21
N ALA A 151 14.44 4.95 4.86
CA ALA A 151 15.32 3.98 4.20
C ALA A 151 16.77 4.11 4.72
N ALA A 152 17.54 3.02 4.64
CA ALA A 152 18.98 3.10 4.83
C ALA A 152 19.60 3.53 3.49
N LEU A 153 19.95 4.81 3.36
CA LEU A 153 20.60 5.31 2.15
C LEU A 153 21.94 4.61 1.93
N TYR A 154 22.18 4.22 0.68
CA TYR A 154 23.30 3.37 0.33
C TYR A 154 24.54 4.20 0.01
N THR A 155 25.65 3.86 0.67
CA THR A 155 26.98 4.38 0.33
C THR A 155 27.85 3.23 -0.17
N PRO A 156 28.32 3.26 -1.43
CA PRO A 156 29.10 2.19 -2.01
C PRO A 156 30.33 1.78 -1.18
N GLY A 157 30.44 0.49 -0.90
CA GLY A 157 31.59 -0.11 -0.21
C GLY A 157 31.61 0.10 1.31
N LEU A 158 30.65 0.80 1.91
CA LEU A 158 30.61 0.99 3.36
C LEU A 158 30.20 -0.30 4.07
N LEU A 159 29.04 -0.87 3.68
CA LEU A 159 28.51 -2.10 4.27
C LEU A 159 29.32 -3.32 3.80
N GLU A 160 29.77 -3.33 2.56
CA GLU A 160 30.54 -4.44 1.99
C GLU A 160 31.89 -4.63 2.69
N LYS A 161 32.53 -3.54 3.17
CA LYS A 161 33.76 -3.62 3.97
C LYS A 161 33.56 -4.36 5.30
N GLU A 162 32.34 -4.37 5.83
CA GLU A 162 31.97 -5.13 7.04
C GLU A 162 31.41 -6.52 6.73
N GLY A 163 31.56 -7.00 5.48
CA GLY A 163 31.16 -8.33 5.05
C GLY A 163 29.68 -8.47 4.66
N TRP A 164 28.94 -7.37 4.54
CA TRP A 164 27.55 -7.41 4.08
C TRP A 164 27.47 -7.60 2.57
N SER A 165 26.60 -8.53 2.15
CA SER A 165 26.05 -8.55 0.79
C SER A 165 24.88 -7.57 0.74
N VAL A 166 24.84 -6.68 -0.26
CA VAL A 166 23.82 -5.63 -0.36
C VAL A 166 23.13 -5.72 -1.72
N ALA A 167 21.81 -5.62 -1.71
CA ALA A 167 21.00 -5.41 -2.89
C ALA A 167 20.31 -4.05 -2.77
N THR A 168 20.51 -3.17 -3.75
CA THR A 168 20.02 -1.78 -3.74
C THR A 168 18.82 -1.58 -4.63
N ALA A 169 18.10 -0.51 -4.34
CA ALA A 169 17.07 0.06 -5.18
C ALA A 169 17.35 1.56 -5.34
N THR A 170 16.82 2.16 -6.40
CA THR A 170 16.91 3.61 -6.62
C THR A 170 15.50 4.19 -6.62
N TYR A 171 15.28 5.25 -5.85
CA TYR A 171 14.03 5.99 -5.83
C TYR A 171 14.29 7.48 -6.10
N GLY A 172 13.89 7.95 -7.27
CA GLY A 172 14.35 9.22 -7.82
C GLY A 172 15.87 9.32 -7.84
N ASP A 173 16.42 10.27 -7.09
CA ASP A 173 17.85 10.57 -6.97
C ASP A 173 18.57 9.84 -5.82
N GLU A 174 17.84 9.06 -5.01
CA GLU A 174 18.40 8.38 -3.84
C GLU A 174 18.53 6.86 -4.07
N GLU A 175 19.73 6.32 -3.87
CA GLU A 175 19.97 4.88 -3.83
C GLU A 175 19.92 4.40 -2.37
N PHE A 176 19.22 3.30 -2.12
CA PHE A 176 19.00 2.79 -0.77
C PHE A 176 19.10 1.27 -0.71
N VAL A 177 19.25 0.75 0.50
CA VAL A 177 19.32 -0.67 0.79
C VAL A 177 17.93 -1.31 0.61
N GLY A 178 17.80 -2.16 -0.40
CA GLY A 178 16.61 -2.96 -0.65
C GLY A 178 16.61 -4.29 0.11
N ALA A 179 17.77 -4.95 0.21
CA ALA A 179 17.99 -6.13 1.04
C ALA A 179 19.47 -6.26 1.43
N ILE A 180 19.75 -6.94 2.53
CA ILE A 180 21.10 -7.22 3.03
C ILE A 180 21.23 -8.62 3.58
N ALA A 181 22.44 -9.17 3.52
CA ALA A 181 22.77 -10.43 4.17
C ALA A 181 24.20 -10.44 4.72
N ARG A 182 24.38 -11.01 5.91
CA ARG A 182 25.69 -11.32 6.51
C ARG A 182 25.54 -12.51 7.43
N ASP A 183 26.41 -13.51 7.26
CA ASP A 183 26.39 -14.77 8.03
C ASP A 183 25.00 -15.44 8.06
N ASN A 184 24.32 -15.40 9.20
CA ASN A 184 22.99 -15.96 9.46
C ASN A 184 21.84 -14.94 9.34
N ILE A 185 22.15 -13.68 9.04
CA ILE A 185 21.20 -12.58 8.92
C ILE A 185 20.84 -12.39 7.45
N PHE A 186 19.54 -12.36 7.18
CA PHE A 186 18.97 -11.85 5.94
C PHE A 186 17.91 -10.81 6.29
N ALA A 187 17.83 -9.71 5.54
CA ALA A 187 16.77 -8.73 5.77
C ALA A 187 16.37 -8.03 4.49
N THR A 188 15.09 -7.67 4.40
CA THR A 188 14.51 -6.97 3.23
C THR A 188 13.76 -5.72 3.67
N GLN A 189 13.97 -4.60 2.97
CA GLN A 189 13.18 -3.39 3.17
C GLN A 189 11.81 -3.52 2.47
N PHE A 190 11.76 -4.27 1.38
CA PHE A 190 10.50 -4.66 0.73
C PHE A 190 9.78 -5.77 1.51
N HIS A 191 8.49 -5.95 1.21
CA HIS A 191 7.64 -7.01 1.73
C HIS A 191 7.60 -8.21 0.78
N PRO A 192 8.35 -9.30 1.01
CA PRO A 192 8.34 -10.45 0.12
C PRO A 192 6.96 -11.12 0.03
N GLU A 193 6.19 -11.14 1.11
CA GLU A 193 4.81 -11.64 1.16
C GLU A 193 3.83 -10.79 0.32
N LYS A 194 4.24 -9.59 -0.09
CA LYS A 194 3.51 -8.69 -1.00
C LYS A 194 4.15 -8.53 -2.37
N SER A 195 5.20 -9.29 -2.65
CA SER A 195 5.98 -9.19 -3.88
C SER A 195 5.64 -10.31 -4.89
N GLY A 196 4.45 -10.90 -4.80
CA GLY A 196 4.01 -12.00 -5.67
C GLY A 196 4.99 -13.18 -5.66
N GLN A 197 5.18 -13.83 -6.80
CA GLN A 197 6.11 -14.97 -6.91
C GLN A 197 7.57 -14.61 -6.66
N ALA A 198 7.97 -13.36 -6.92
CA ALA A 198 9.33 -12.91 -6.65
C ALA A 198 9.64 -12.95 -5.16
N GLY A 199 8.71 -12.48 -4.32
CA GLY A 199 8.89 -12.55 -2.88
C GLY A 199 8.63 -13.93 -2.27
N LEU A 200 7.72 -14.73 -2.82
CA LEU A 200 7.57 -16.14 -2.40
C LEU A 200 8.88 -16.93 -2.62
N ARG A 201 9.59 -16.70 -3.73
CA ARG A 201 10.95 -17.26 -3.90
C ARG A 201 11.91 -16.79 -2.84
N THR A 202 11.87 -15.51 -2.47
CA THR A 202 12.76 -14.95 -1.44
C THR A 202 12.52 -15.59 -0.08
N ILE A 203 11.25 -15.78 0.31
CA ILE A 203 10.89 -16.48 1.55
C ILE A 203 11.34 -17.94 1.48
N ARG A 204 11.06 -18.65 0.38
CA ARG A 204 11.52 -20.03 0.20
C ARG A 204 13.04 -20.15 0.32
N ALA A 205 13.79 -19.30 -0.36
CA ALA A 205 15.25 -19.35 -0.35
C ALA A 205 15.83 -19.12 1.06
N PHE A 206 15.24 -18.21 1.85
CA PHE A 206 15.60 -18.06 3.26
C PHE A 206 15.32 -19.33 4.06
N LEU A 207 14.11 -19.86 3.94
CA LEU A 207 13.66 -21.02 4.71
C LEU A 207 14.45 -22.29 4.36
N ASP A 208 14.79 -22.51 3.09
CA ASP A 208 15.56 -23.66 2.62
C ASP A 208 17.08 -23.50 2.88
N GLY A 209 17.54 -22.29 3.23
CA GLY A 209 18.95 -22.00 3.45
C GLY A 209 19.74 -21.75 2.15
N ASP A 210 19.05 -21.50 1.04
CA ASP A 210 19.63 -21.19 -0.27
C ASP A 210 20.20 -19.77 -0.29
N ARG A 211 21.41 -19.61 0.27
CA ARG A 211 22.02 -18.28 0.46
C ARG A 211 22.49 -17.62 -0.84
N LEU A 212 23.13 -18.35 -1.75
CA LEU A 212 23.71 -17.80 -2.98
C LEU A 212 23.17 -18.52 -4.21
N GLN A 213 22.77 -17.75 -5.22
CA GLN A 213 22.35 -18.25 -6.52
C GLN A 213 23.19 -17.63 -7.63
N THR A 214 23.56 -18.44 -8.63
CA THR A 214 24.24 -17.99 -9.84
C THR A 214 23.27 -18.02 -11.02
N PHE A 215 23.29 -17.00 -11.88
CA PHE A 215 22.44 -16.93 -13.06
C PHE A 215 23.27 -16.72 -14.33
N SER A 216 22.75 -17.22 -15.45
CA SER A 216 23.26 -16.88 -16.79
C SER A 216 22.96 -15.42 -17.07
N LEU A 217 23.98 -14.62 -17.38
CA LEU A 217 23.83 -13.21 -17.74
C LEU A 217 22.97 -13.12 -19.02
N GLU A 218 21.80 -12.48 -18.93
CA GLU A 218 21.08 -12.09 -20.15
C GLU A 218 21.74 -10.83 -20.75
N PRO A 219 21.97 -10.77 -22.08
CA PRO A 219 22.69 -9.67 -22.72
C PRO A 219 22.06 -8.28 -22.61
N SER A 220 20.80 -8.19 -22.16
CA SER A 220 19.95 -6.98 -22.26
C SER A 220 19.94 -6.08 -21.02
N LEU A 221 20.60 -6.45 -19.92
CA LEU A 221 20.71 -5.60 -18.72
C LEU A 221 21.82 -4.54 -18.89
N SER A 222 21.82 -3.81 -20.01
CA SER A 222 22.80 -2.75 -20.28
C SER A 222 22.39 -1.42 -19.63
N SER A 223 23.09 -1.09 -18.54
CA SER A 223 23.79 0.19 -18.33
C SER A 223 23.02 1.51 -18.48
N ALA A 224 22.00 1.72 -17.64
CA ALA A 224 21.77 3.01 -16.99
C ALA A 224 21.08 2.75 -15.65
N LYS A 225 21.63 3.26 -14.53
CA LYS A 225 20.93 3.28 -13.23
C LYS A 225 19.75 4.25 -13.37
N LYS A 226 18.64 3.77 -13.92
CA LYS A 226 17.35 4.49 -13.94
C LYS A 226 16.59 4.16 -12.66
N ASP A 227 15.71 5.08 -12.26
CA ASP A 227 14.69 4.82 -11.23
C ASP A 227 14.00 3.48 -11.56
N GLY A 228 14.07 2.55 -10.59
CA GLY A 228 13.60 1.18 -10.76
C GLY A 228 12.12 1.01 -10.48
N LEU A 229 11.43 2.09 -10.08
CA LEU A 229 10.01 2.11 -9.76
C LEU A 229 9.15 1.90 -11.01
N THR A 230 8.27 0.90 -10.97
CA THR A 230 7.36 0.60 -12.08
C THR A 230 6.12 1.50 -12.08
N ARG A 231 5.49 1.71 -13.24
CA ARG A 231 4.13 2.22 -13.34
C ARG A 231 3.14 1.23 -12.70
N ARG A 232 2.61 1.60 -11.53
CA ARG A 232 1.72 0.75 -10.73
C ARG A 232 0.30 0.76 -11.28
N VAL A 233 -0.22 -0.42 -11.61
CA VAL A 233 -1.59 -0.63 -12.12
C VAL A 233 -2.44 -1.32 -11.05
N ILE A 234 -3.45 -0.59 -10.55
CA ILE A 234 -4.33 -1.03 -9.47
C ILE A 234 -5.64 -1.55 -10.06
N ALA A 235 -6.09 -2.71 -9.60
CA ALA A 235 -7.40 -3.24 -9.94
C ALA A 235 -8.38 -3.04 -8.78
N CYS A 236 -9.55 -2.46 -9.06
CA CYS A 236 -10.55 -2.14 -8.06
C CYS A 236 -11.82 -2.98 -8.23
N LEU A 237 -12.48 -3.31 -7.11
CA LEU A 237 -13.80 -3.93 -7.10
C LEU A 237 -14.69 -3.35 -5.98
N ASP A 238 -15.94 -3.10 -6.34
CA ASP A 238 -16.99 -2.77 -5.38
C ASP A 238 -17.55 -4.05 -4.76
N VAL A 239 -17.70 -4.06 -3.43
CA VAL A 239 -18.36 -5.14 -2.72
C VAL A 239 -19.68 -4.64 -2.14
N ARG A 240 -20.77 -5.28 -2.56
CA ARG A 240 -22.14 -5.00 -2.06
C ARG A 240 -22.85 -6.27 -1.62
N ALA A 241 -23.90 -6.12 -0.81
CA ALA A 241 -24.86 -7.18 -0.53
C ALA A 241 -25.98 -7.12 -1.57
N ASN A 242 -26.37 -8.27 -2.13
CA ASN A 242 -27.56 -8.39 -2.97
C ASN A 242 -28.83 -8.60 -2.12
N ASP A 243 -30.00 -8.65 -2.77
CA ASP A 243 -31.30 -8.87 -2.11
C ASP A 243 -31.39 -10.20 -1.34
N ALA A 244 -30.55 -11.18 -1.66
CA ALA A 244 -30.45 -12.46 -0.96
C ALA A 244 -29.46 -12.44 0.23
N GLY A 245 -28.81 -11.30 0.47
CA GLY A 245 -27.77 -11.14 1.49
C GLY A 245 -26.40 -11.71 1.09
N ASP A 246 -26.19 -12.10 -0.18
CA ASP A 246 -24.89 -12.52 -0.67
C ASP A 246 -24.00 -11.32 -1.00
N LEU A 247 -22.69 -11.47 -0.77
CA LEU A 247 -21.72 -10.47 -1.22
C LEU A 247 -21.38 -10.68 -2.69
N VAL A 248 -21.58 -9.63 -3.48
CA VAL A 248 -21.39 -9.64 -4.92
C VAL A 248 -20.55 -8.46 -5.36
N VAL A 249 -19.88 -8.63 -6.49
CA VAL A 249 -19.19 -7.55 -7.21
C VAL A 249 -20.15 -6.92 -8.22
N THR A 250 -20.18 -5.60 -8.29
CA THR A 250 -21.04 -4.85 -9.21
C THR A 250 -20.32 -4.58 -10.54
N LYS A 251 -21.10 -4.41 -11.61
CA LYS A 251 -20.59 -3.79 -12.83
C LYS A 251 -20.45 -2.29 -12.53
N GLY A 252 -19.24 -1.87 -12.14
CA GLY A 252 -18.90 -0.52 -11.66
C GLY A 252 -19.06 0.56 -12.73
N ASP A 253 -20.30 0.83 -13.14
CA ASP A 253 -20.60 1.73 -14.25
C ASP A 253 -21.07 3.13 -13.80
N GLN A 254 -21.43 3.39 -12.52
CA GLN A 254 -21.74 4.73 -11.99
C GLN A 254 -21.65 4.80 -10.45
N TYR A 255 -21.27 5.95 -9.88
CA TYR A 255 -21.39 6.25 -8.43
C TYR A 255 -22.84 6.20 -7.90
N ASP A 256 -23.84 6.30 -8.77
CA ASP A 256 -25.27 6.30 -8.39
C ASP A 256 -25.90 4.90 -8.53
N VAL A 257 -25.41 3.94 -7.73
CA VAL A 257 -26.05 2.63 -7.61
C VAL A 257 -26.97 2.64 -6.39
N ARG A 258 -28.20 3.11 -6.61
CA ARG A 258 -29.34 3.17 -5.67
C ARG A 258 -29.25 2.16 -4.50
N GLU A 259 -29.08 2.67 -3.28
CA GLU A 259 -29.55 1.97 -2.08
C GLU A 259 -31.08 1.91 -2.18
N LYS A 260 -31.64 0.76 -2.56
CA LYS A 260 -33.07 0.52 -2.29
C LYS A 260 -33.19 0.31 -0.78
N GLU A 261 -33.96 1.16 -0.13
CA GLU A 261 -34.33 1.01 1.28
C GLU A 261 -34.89 -0.40 1.53
N GLY A 262 -34.36 -1.06 2.57
CA GLY A 262 -35.07 -2.18 3.20
C GLY A 262 -34.58 -3.60 2.92
N VAL A 263 -33.27 -3.86 2.92
CA VAL A 263 -32.78 -5.24 3.16
C VAL A 263 -32.29 -5.32 4.61
N SER A 264 -33.11 -5.88 5.49
CA SER A 264 -32.73 -6.30 6.82
C SER A 264 -31.75 -7.47 6.71
N THR A 265 -30.44 -7.22 6.86
CA THR A 265 -29.40 -8.26 6.93
C THR A 265 -29.40 -8.97 8.29
N GLY A 266 -30.56 -9.42 8.75
CA GLY A 266 -30.73 -10.27 9.94
C GLY A 266 -30.52 -11.76 9.66
N GLY A 267 -29.94 -12.11 8.50
CA GLY A 267 -29.66 -13.48 8.06
C GLY A 267 -28.18 -13.70 7.77
N GLN A 268 -27.71 -14.94 7.95
CA GLN A 268 -26.36 -15.38 7.62
C GLN A 268 -26.02 -15.00 6.17
N VAL A 269 -24.97 -14.20 5.98
CA VAL A 269 -24.41 -13.86 4.66
C VAL A 269 -23.99 -15.14 3.96
N ARG A 270 -24.51 -15.37 2.76
CA ARG A 270 -24.22 -16.55 1.94
C ARG A 270 -23.28 -16.16 0.79
N ASN A 271 -22.43 -17.10 0.38
CA ASN A 271 -21.53 -16.98 -0.77
C ASN A 271 -20.57 -15.76 -0.82
N LEU A 272 -19.46 -15.86 -0.09
CA LEU A 272 -18.35 -14.90 -0.11
C LEU A 272 -17.39 -15.07 -1.31
N GLY A 273 -17.60 -16.07 -2.17
CA GLY A 273 -16.61 -16.49 -3.17
C GLY A 273 -16.37 -15.48 -4.29
N LYS A 274 -17.39 -14.71 -4.69
CA LYS A 274 -17.30 -13.83 -5.87
C LYS A 274 -16.26 -12.71 -5.74
N PRO A 275 -16.20 -11.93 -4.63
CA PRO A 275 -15.13 -10.93 -4.46
C PRO A 275 -13.74 -11.57 -4.35
N VAL A 276 -13.62 -12.71 -3.66
CA VAL A 276 -12.35 -13.42 -3.46
C VAL A 276 -11.82 -13.96 -4.80
N ASP A 277 -12.66 -14.63 -5.59
CA ASP A 277 -12.33 -15.17 -6.89
C ASP A 277 -11.94 -14.06 -7.88
N MET A 278 -12.64 -12.92 -7.83
CA MET A 278 -12.31 -11.76 -8.65
C MET A 278 -10.95 -11.17 -8.28
N ALA A 279 -10.68 -10.98 -6.99
CA ALA A 279 -9.39 -10.47 -6.51
C ALA A 279 -8.24 -11.41 -6.91
N LYS A 280 -8.45 -12.73 -6.78
CA LYS A 280 -7.51 -13.75 -7.26
C LYS A 280 -7.27 -13.64 -8.76
N ARG A 281 -8.34 -13.48 -9.55
CA ARG A 281 -8.24 -13.28 -11.00
C ARG A 281 -7.43 -12.04 -11.35
N TYR A 282 -7.67 -10.91 -10.68
CA TYR A 282 -6.88 -9.69 -10.89
C TYR A 282 -5.40 -9.90 -10.58
N TYR A 283 -5.08 -10.58 -9.48
CA TYR A 283 -3.71 -10.93 -9.12
C TYR A 283 -3.03 -11.82 -10.17
N GLU A 284 -3.69 -12.88 -10.62
CA GLU A 284 -3.20 -13.79 -11.66
C GLU A 284 -3.08 -13.11 -13.03
N GLN A 285 -3.87 -12.06 -13.27
CA GLN A 285 -3.78 -11.18 -14.43
C GLN A 285 -2.75 -10.05 -14.25
N GLY A 286 -1.95 -10.07 -13.18
CA GLY A 286 -0.82 -9.15 -13.01
C GLY A 286 -1.13 -7.84 -12.29
N ALA A 287 -2.27 -7.69 -11.61
CA ALA A 287 -2.54 -6.53 -10.74
C ALA A 287 -1.38 -6.27 -9.78
N ASP A 288 -0.96 -5.01 -9.65
CA ASP A 288 0.08 -4.61 -8.70
C ASP A 288 -0.46 -4.41 -7.29
N GLU A 289 -1.76 -4.20 -7.18
CA GLU A 289 -2.52 -3.97 -5.96
C GLU A 289 -4.00 -4.24 -6.26
N VAL A 290 -4.73 -4.72 -5.25
CA VAL A 290 -6.18 -4.93 -5.35
C VAL A 290 -6.90 -4.07 -4.31
N THR A 291 -7.81 -3.21 -4.78
CA THR A 291 -8.61 -2.33 -3.92
C THR A 291 -10.05 -2.84 -3.81
N PHE A 292 -10.53 -2.95 -2.59
CA PHE A 292 -11.92 -3.27 -2.26
C PHE A 292 -12.63 -2.00 -1.81
N LEU A 293 -13.71 -1.63 -2.49
CA LEU A 293 -14.61 -0.57 -2.04
C LEU A 293 -15.82 -1.21 -1.36
N ASN A 294 -15.82 -1.16 -0.04
CA ASN A 294 -16.92 -1.61 0.81
C ASN A 294 -18.06 -0.58 0.77
N ILE A 295 -19.01 -0.82 -0.13
CA ILE A 295 -20.26 -0.04 -0.24
C ILE A 295 -21.42 -0.76 0.47
N THR A 296 -21.13 -1.80 1.25
CA THR A 296 -22.12 -2.50 2.07
C THR A 296 -22.40 -1.77 3.39
N SER A 297 -23.67 -1.54 3.67
CA SER A 297 -24.15 -1.12 4.98
C SER A 297 -24.50 -2.34 5.85
N PHE A 298 -23.58 -2.78 6.71
CA PHE A 298 -23.82 -3.88 7.66
C PHE A 298 -24.53 -3.40 8.95
N ARG A 299 -25.66 -2.71 8.80
CA ARG A 299 -26.46 -2.27 9.97
C ARG A 299 -26.91 -3.51 10.74
N ASN A 300 -26.60 -3.57 12.04
CA ASN A 300 -26.90 -4.67 12.96
C ASN A 300 -26.00 -5.93 12.85
N CYS A 301 -24.80 -5.81 12.30
CA CYS A 301 -23.78 -6.86 12.36
C CYS A 301 -22.66 -6.42 13.32
N PRO A 302 -22.21 -7.29 14.25
CA PRO A 302 -21.05 -6.97 15.08
C PRO A 302 -19.84 -6.58 14.22
N VAL A 303 -19.09 -5.56 14.63
CA VAL A 303 -17.97 -5.06 13.81
C VAL A 303 -16.94 -6.16 13.54
N ALA A 304 -16.64 -6.97 14.55
CA ALA A 304 -15.72 -8.11 14.46
C ALA A 304 -16.19 -9.23 13.51
N ASP A 305 -17.50 -9.29 13.23
CA ASP A 305 -18.13 -10.28 12.35
C ASP A 305 -18.45 -9.72 10.97
N THR A 306 -17.97 -8.50 10.66
CA THR A 306 -18.23 -7.89 9.37
C THR A 306 -17.68 -8.80 8.25
N PRO A 307 -18.52 -9.18 7.27
CA PRO A 307 -18.13 -10.12 6.23
C PRO A 307 -16.93 -9.69 5.38
N MET A 308 -16.66 -8.38 5.30
CA MET A 308 -15.49 -7.86 4.62
C MET A 308 -14.17 -8.31 5.26
N LEU A 309 -14.14 -8.52 6.57
CA LEU A 309 -12.97 -9.10 7.24
C LEU A 309 -12.70 -10.52 6.72
N GLU A 310 -13.75 -11.33 6.57
CA GLU A 310 -13.62 -12.69 6.04
C GLU A 310 -13.24 -12.71 4.55
N ILE A 311 -13.75 -11.78 3.74
CA ILE A 311 -13.31 -11.62 2.34
C ILE A 311 -11.81 -11.35 2.28
N LEU A 312 -11.29 -10.44 3.11
CA LEU A 312 -9.86 -10.14 3.15
C LEU A 312 -9.05 -11.34 3.62
N ARG A 313 -9.54 -12.07 4.65
CA ARG A 313 -8.87 -13.28 5.16
C ARG A 313 -8.67 -14.30 4.05
N ARG A 314 -9.75 -14.63 3.33
CA ARG A 314 -9.72 -15.59 2.21
C ARG A 314 -8.92 -15.08 1.02
N THR A 315 -9.02 -13.79 0.71
CA THR A 315 -8.22 -13.19 -0.39
C THR A 315 -6.73 -13.32 -0.09
N SER A 316 -6.31 -13.01 1.14
CA SER A 316 -4.91 -13.05 1.56
C SER A 316 -4.27 -14.45 1.52
N GLU A 317 -5.07 -15.53 1.40
CA GLU A 317 -4.55 -16.91 1.28
C GLU A 317 -3.91 -17.18 -0.08
N THR A 318 -4.26 -16.40 -1.10
CA THR A 318 -3.83 -16.65 -2.48
C THR A 318 -3.30 -15.42 -3.21
N VAL A 319 -3.66 -14.21 -2.73
CA VAL A 319 -3.26 -12.93 -3.34
C VAL A 319 -2.09 -12.34 -2.57
N PHE A 320 -0.90 -12.45 -3.15
CA PHE A 320 0.38 -11.99 -2.57
C PHE A 320 0.81 -10.64 -3.13
N VAL A 321 -0.14 -9.71 -3.24
CA VAL A 321 0.07 -8.28 -3.56
C VAL A 321 -0.67 -7.42 -2.52
N PRO A 322 -0.40 -6.11 -2.44
CA PRO A 322 -1.09 -5.22 -1.51
C PRO A 322 -2.60 -5.24 -1.69
N LEU A 323 -3.31 -5.27 -0.56
CA LEU A 323 -4.77 -5.18 -0.48
C LEU A 323 -5.16 -3.87 0.19
N THR A 324 -5.96 -3.06 -0.49
CA THR A 324 -6.50 -1.80 0.06
C THR A 324 -7.98 -1.95 0.32
N ILE A 325 -8.47 -1.51 1.48
CA ILE A 325 -9.89 -1.53 1.84
C ILE A 325 -10.41 -0.12 2.09
N GLY A 326 -11.42 0.31 1.34
CA GLY A 326 -12.13 1.56 1.57
C GLY A 326 -13.56 1.32 2.03
N GLY A 327 -14.08 2.19 2.90
CA GLY A 327 -15.47 2.15 3.37
C GLY A 327 -15.63 1.51 4.76
N GLY A 328 -16.21 2.28 5.69
CA GLY A 328 -16.48 1.83 7.06
C GLY A 328 -15.34 2.01 8.05
N ILE A 329 -14.24 2.67 7.68
CA ILE A 329 -13.08 2.94 8.56
C ILE A 329 -13.30 4.26 9.30
N ARG A 330 -13.97 4.19 10.45
CA ARG A 330 -14.34 5.35 11.27
C ARG A 330 -14.67 4.94 12.69
N ASP A 331 -14.77 5.92 13.59
CA ASP A 331 -15.35 5.71 14.91
C ASP A 331 -16.79 5.23 14.75
N THR A 332 -17.14 4.17 15.48
CA THR A 332 -18.46 3.52 15.38
C THR A 332 -18.91 2.98 16.73
N VAL A 333 -20.20 2.68 16.81
CA VAL A 333 -20.80 1.96 17.93
C VAL A 333 -21.14 0.56 17.46
N ASP A 334 -20.67 -0.45 18.19
CA ASP A 334 -20.99 -1.84 17.92
C ASP A 334 -22.44 -2.17 18.34
N THR A 335 -22.93 -3.34 17.92
CA THR A 335 -24.29 -3.81 18.18
C THR A 335 -24.63 -3.98 19.67
N ASP A 336 -23.63 -4.15 20.53
CA ASP A 336 -23.76 -4.23 21.99
C ASP A 336 -23.65 -2.86 22.69
N GLY A 337 -23.42 -1.79 21.93
CA GLY A 337 -23.22 -0.44 22.45
C GLY A 337 -21.77 -0.07 22.76
N THR A 338 -20.81 -0.99 22.57
CA THR A 338 -19.37 -0.70 22.72
C THR A 338 -18.92 0.35 21.70
N GLN A 339 -18.21 1.38 22.16
CA GLN A 339 -17.54 2.35 21.28
C GLN A 339 -16.26 1.74 20.71
N ILE A 340 -16.11 1.75 19.39
CA ILE A 340 -14.93 1.24 18.69
C ILE A 340 -14.32 2.38 17.90
N SER A 341 -13.03 2.64 18.15
CA SER A 341 -12.31 3.71 17.45
C SER A 341 -11.99 3.34 16.00
N ALA A 342 -11.78 4.34 15.15
CA ALA A 342 -11.31 4.14 13.77
C ALA A 342 -9.99 3.35 13.72
N LEU A 343 -9.11 3.54 14.72
CA LEU A 343 -7.86 2.80 14.86
C LEU A 343 -8.12 1.31 15.14
N ASP A 344 -9.07 0.97 16.00
CA ASP A 344 -9.44 -0.42 16.29
C ASP A 344 -10.09 -1.07 15.06
N VAL A 345 -10.95 -0.34 14.36
CA VAL A 345 -11.54 -0.79 13.08
C VAL A 345 -10.43 -1.08 12.07
N ALA A 346 -9.52 -0.14 11.85
CA ALA A 346 -8.39 -0.33 10.94
C ALA A 346 -7.52 -1.53 11.35
N THR A 347 -7.25 -1.69 12.65
CA THR A 347 -6.50 -2.81 13.21
C THR A 347 -7.15 -4.16 12.86
N MET A 348 -8.48 -4.28 13.00
CA MET A 348 -9.21 -5.49 12.60
C MET A 348 -9.08 -5.78 11.11
N TYR A 349 -9.12 -4.75 10.26
CA TYR A 349 -8.92 -4.88 8.81
C TYR A 349 -7.49 -5.31 8.47
N PHE A 350 -6.47 -4.75 9.11
CA PHE A 350 -5.08 -5.13 8.90
C PHE A 350 -4.83 -6.59 9.32
N GLN A 351 -5.31 -7.00 10.49
CA GLN A 351 -5.23 -8.39 10.97
C GLN A 351 -5.98 -9.39 10.08
N SER A 352 -6.97 -8.90 9.34
CA SER A 352 -7.76 -9.69 8.42
C SER A 352 -7.15 -9.79 7.02
N GLY A 353 -6.13 -8.99 6.68
CA GLY A 353 -5.41 -9.12 5.42
C GLY A 353 -5.23 -7.83 4.63
N ALA A 354 -5.85 -6.72 5.03
CA ALA A 354 -5.60 -5.42 4.41
C ALA A 354 -4.18 -4.92 4.72
N ASP A 355 -3.59 -4.17 3.80
CA ASP A 355 -2.31 -3.48 3.99
C ASP A 355 -2.51 -1.97 4.11
N LYS A 356 -3.59 -1.46 3.52
CA LYS A 356 -3.97 -0.05 3.52
C LYS A 356 -5.46 0.12 3.77
N VAL A 357 -5.82 1.17 4.49
CA VAL A 357 -7.21 1.59 4.68
C VAL A 357 -7.46 2.90 3.96
N SER A 358 -8.63 3.02 3.33
CA SER A 358 -9.05 4.22 2.61
C SER A 358 -10.15 4.98 3.36
N ILE A 359 -9.88 6.25 3.67
CA ILE A 359 -10.79 7.16 4.37
C ILE A 359 -11.45 8.09 3.33
N GLY A 360 -12.77 8.21 3.37
CA GLY A 360 -13.56 9.01 2.42
C GLY A 360 -14.15 10.27 3.07
N SER A 361 -15.46 10.26 3.35
CA SER A 361 -16.18 11.45 3.86
C SER A 361 -15.59 12.06 5.13
N ASP A 362 -15.11 11.23 6.06
CA ASP A 362 -14.51 11.72 7.30
C ASP A 362 -13.22 12.53 7.07
N ALA A 363 -12.51 12.31 5.95
CA ALA A 363 -11.36 13.11 5.56
C ALA A 363 -11.77 14.54 5.18
N VAL A 364 -12.94 14.71 4.56
CA VAL A 364 -13.47 16.04 4.20
C VAL A 364 -13.86 16.82 5.45
N PHE A 365 -14.55 16.19 6.40
CA PHE A 365 -14.90 16.83 7.67
C PHE A 365 -13.65 17.17 8.49
N ALA A 366 -12.67 16.27 8.54
CA ALA A 366 -11.39 16.54 9.19
C ALA A 366 -10.65 17.73 8.55
N ALA A 367 -10.67 17.84 7.21
CA ALA A 367 -10.05 18.96 6.51
C ALA A 367 -10.75 20.30 6.79
N GLU A 368 -12.09 20.31 6.85
CA GLU A 368 -12.85 21.49 7.26
C GLU A 368 -12.45 21.94 8.67
N GLU A 369 -12.39 21.01 9.63
CA GLU A 369 -11.95 21.30 11.00
C GLU A 369 -10.51 21.82 11.06
N TYR A 370 -9.60 21.24 10.28
CA TYR A 370 -8.20 21.66 10.19
C TYR A 370 -8.06 23.10 9.69
N HIS A 371 -8.79 23.46 8.62
CA HIS A 371 -8.77 24.82 8.09
C HIS A 371 -9.45 25.82 9.04
N GLN A 372 -10.56 25.44 9.67
CA GLN A 372 -11.22 26.24 10.72
C GLN A 372 -10.29 26.48 11.92
N ALA A 373 -9.45 25.51 12.28
CA ALA A 373 -8.45 25.62 13.33
C ALA A 373 -7.19 26.41 12.92
N GLY A 374 -7.15 26.97 11.71
CA GLY A 374 -6.01 27.74 11.19
C GLY A 374 -4.81 26.86 10.85
N GLY A 375 -5.05 25.65 10.33
CA GLY A 375 -4.01 24.71 9.91
C GLY A 375 -3.36 23.93 11.05
N LYS A 376 -4.08 23.75 12.16
CA LYS A 376 -3.58 23.04 13.35
C LYS A 376 -4.14 21.62 13.44
N LEU A 377 -3.25 20.67 13.64
CA LEU A 377 -3.58 19.29 13.94
C LEU A 377 -4.19 19.17 15.34
N ASN A 378 -5.21 18.32 15.48
CA ASN A 378 -5.89 18.09 16.76
C ASN A 378 -5.53 16.71 17.37
N GLY A 379 -4.90 15.82 16.61
CA GLY A 379 -4.43 14.51 17.02
C GLY A 379 -5.53 13.47 17.22
N ARG A 380 -6.75 13.72 16.75
CA ARG A 380 -7.94 12.90 17.03
C ARG A 380 -8.57 12.29 15.79
N THR A 381 -8.18 12.71 14.60
CA THR A 381 -8.77 12.18 13.37
C THR A 381 -8.36 10.72 13.15
N ALA A 382 -9.17 9.99 12.38
CA ALA A 382 -8.82 8.64 11.93
C ALA A 382 -7.47 8.63 11.17
N ILE A 383 -7.20 9.67 10.37
CA ILE A 383 -5.93 9.81 9.62
C ILE A 383 -4.75 9.90 10.58
N GLU A 384 -4.79 10.80 11.57
CA GLU A 384 -3.71 10.99 12.54
C GLU A 384 -3.48 9.76 13.42
N SER A 385 -4.56 9.14 13.93
CA SER A 385 -4.46 7.99 14.82
C SER A 385 -3.91 6.75 14.11
N ILE A 386 -4.39 6.45 12.89
CA ILE A 386 -3.96 5.29 12.12
C ILE A 386 -2.53 5.49 11.60
N SER A 387 -2.20 6.66 11.04
CA SER A 387 -0.86 6.94 10.53
C SER A 387 0.20 6.95 11.64
N LYS A 388 -0.13 7.42 12.85
CA LYS A 388 0.78 7.37 14.00
C LYS A 388 1.12 5.93 14.42
N ALA A 389 0.18 5.00 14.32
CA ALA A 389 0.39 3.59 14.67
C ALA A 389 1.07 2.80 13.54
N TYR A 390 0.57 2.95 12.31
CA TYR A 390 0.89 2.11 11.16
C TYR A 390 1.72 2.82 10.07
N GLY A 391 2.16 4.05 10.32
CA GLY A 391 2.86 4.90 9.36
C GLY A 391 1.93 5.50 8.31
N ASN A 392 2.35 6.59 7.69
CA ASN A 392 1.56 7.29 6.66
C ASN A 392 1.15 6.34 5.52
N GLN A 393 2.04 5.43 5.15
CA GLN A 393 1.84 4.47 4.07
C GLN A 393 0.61 3.56 4.22
N ALA A 394 0.05 3.44 5.43
CA ALA A 394 -1.13 2.62 5.69
C ALA A 394 -2.45 3.36 5.44
N VAL A 395 -2.42 4.69 5.28
CA VAL A 395 -3.60 5.54 5.15
C VAL A 395 -3.70 6.12 3.74
N VAL A 396 -4.75 5.70 3.02
CA VAL A 396 -5.17 6.26 1.74
C VAL A 396 -6.35 7.19 1.99
N VAL A 397 -6.43 8.32 1.28
CA VAL A 397 -7.64 9.17 1.29
C VAL A 397 -8.30 9.14 -0.08
N SER A 398 -9.55 8.68 -0.12
CA SER A 398 -10.39 8.69 -1.31
C SER A 398 -11.06 10.04 -1.45
N VAL A 399 -10.77 10.73 -2.55
CA VAL A 399 -11.28 12.07 -2.84
C VAL A 399 -12.21 12.00 -4.04
N ASP A 400 -13.41 12.56 -3.91
CA ASP A 400 -14.45 12.59 -4.93
C ASP A 400 -14.73 14.04 -5.37
N PRO A 401 -13.85 14.65 -6.18
CA PRO A 401 -14.00 16.01 -6.66
C PRO A 401 -14.95 16.11 -7.85
N LYS A 402 -15.60 17.27 -7.99
CA LYS A 402 -16.42 17.66 -9.13
C LYS A 402 -15.98 19.02 -9.66
N ARG A 403 -15.90 19.17 -10.98
CA ARG A 403 -15.47 20.41 -11.62
C ARG A 403 -16.56 21.49 -11.51
N VAL A 404 -16.18 22.69 -11.06
CA VAL A 404 -17.04 23.87 -10.95
C VAL A 404 -16.42 25.01 -11.76
N TYR A 405 -17.15 25.52 -12.74
CA TYR A 405 -16.68 26.59 -13.63
C TYR A 405 -16.97 27.98 -13.05
N VAL A 406 -16.02 28.89 -13.26
CA VAL A 406 -16.12 30.31 -12.91
C VAL A 406 -15.63 31.18 -14.07
N SER A 407 -16.08 32.44 -14.13
CA SER A 407 -15.73 33.31 -15.26
C SER A 407 -14.31 33.84 -15.13
N GLN A 408 -13.90 34.14 -13.90
CA GLN A 408 -12.58 34.63 -13.53
C GLN A 408 -12.19 34.05 -12.15
N PRO A 409 -10.89 33.93 -11.83
CA PRO A 409 -10.43 33.40 -10.54
C PRO A 409 -11.03 34.09 -9.32
N GLU A 410 -11.33 35.38 -9.41
CA GLU A 410 -11.83 36.22 -8.32
C GLU A 410 -13.30 35.94 -7.97
N ASP A 411 -14.02 35.16 -8.78
CA ASP A 411 -15.42 34.79 -8.51
C ASP A 411 -15.56 33.76 -7.38
N THR A 412 -14.46 33.23 -6.86
CA THR A 412 -14.43 32.27 -5.76
C THR A 412 -13.22 32.48 -4.87
N THR A 413 -13.31 32.02 -3.62
CA THR A 413 -12.16 31.95 -2.70
C THR A 413 -11.31 30.69 -2.89
N HIS A 414 -11.80 29.74 -3.69
CA HIS A 414 -11.12 28.47 -3.95
C HIS A 414 -10.01 28.60 -4.99
N HIS A 415 -9.05 27.69 -4.93
CA HIS A 415 -8.01 27.61 -5.94
C HIS A 415 -8.60 27.25 -7.31
N THR A 416 -8.39 28.10 -8.31
CA THR A 416 -8.84 27.87 -9.69
C THR A 416 -7.67 27.58 -10.61
N ILE A 417 -7.94 26.78 -11.64
CA ILE A 417 -7.05 26.56 -12.77
C ILE A 417 -7.70 27.09 -14.05
N ARG A 418 -6.87 27.48 -15.02
CA ARG A 418 -7.34 27.74 -16.37
C ARG A 418 -7.48 26.41 -17.12
N THR A 419 -8.71 26.07 -17.49
CA THR A 419 -9.02 24.81 -18.17
C THR A 419 -8.85 24.92 -19.68
N LYS A 420 -8.35 23.85 -20.30
CA LYS A 420 -8.33 23.64 -21.76
C LYS A 420 -9.74 23.34 -22.33
N TYR A 421 -10.70 23.07 -21.47
CA TYR A 421 -12.07 22.68 -21.81
C TYR A 421 -13.07 23.72 -21.26
N PRO A 422 -13.33 24.84 -21.96
CA PRO A 422 -14.36 25.78 -21.54
C PRO A 422 -15.76 25.15 -21.56
N ASN A 423 -16.64 25.58 -20.65
CA ASN A 423 -18.04 25.11 -20.67
C ASN A 423 -18.87 25.81 -21.75
N GLY A 424 -20.15 25.43 -21.89
CA GLY A 424 -21.06 26.01 -22.88
C GLY A 424 -21.33 27.52 -22.75
N SER A 425 -21.02 28.11 -21.59
CA SER A 425 -21.10 29.55 -21.33
C SER A 425 -19.78 30.28 -21.61
N GLY A 426 -18.75 29.58 -22.10
CA GLY A 426 -17.43 30.14 -22.40
C GLY A 426 -16.53 30.37 -21.18
N GLN A 427 -16.90 29.86 -19.99
CA GLN A 427 -16.08 29.99 -18.79
C GLN A 427 -14.81 29.14 -18.92
N SER A 428 -13.64 29.78 -18.83
CA SER A 428 -12.33 29.13 -19.02
C SER A 428 -11.55 28.87 -17.73
N PHE A 429 -12.17 29.13 -16.57
CA PHE A 429 -11.59 28.82 -15.26
C PHE A 429 -12.48 27.82 -14.54
N CYS A 430 -11.87 26.93 -13.77
CA CYS A 430 -12.60 26.02 -12.91
C CYS A 430 -11.80 25.70 -11.64
N TRP A 431 -12.51 25.27 -10.61
CA TRP A 431 -11.97 24.63 -9.42
C TRP A 431 -12.65 23.28 -9.22
N TYR A 432 -12.13 22.47 -8.29
CA TYR A 432 -12.65 21.14 -8.03
C TYR A 432 -13.23 21.07 -6.62
N GLN A 433 -14.55 20.99 -6.54
CA GLN A 433 -15.30 20.94 -5.30
C GLN A 433 -15.34 19.52 -4.75
N CYS A 434 -15.00 19.34 -3.48
CA CYS A 434 -15.06 18.05 -2.81
C CYS A 434 -16.49 17.66 -2.44
N THR A 435 -16.74 16.36 -2.40
CA THR A 435 -18.04 15.79 -2.01
C THR A 435 -17.89 14.75 -0.92
N VAL A 436 -19.00 14.46 -0.24
CA VAL A 436 -19.12 13.42 0.80
C VAL A 436 -20.32 12.52 0.51
N LYS A 437 -20.47 11.46 1.32
CA LYS A 437 -21.55 10.47 1.23
C LYS A 437 -21.62 9.78 -0.14
N GLY A 438 -20.46 9.54 -0.76
CA GLY A 438 -20.34 8.92 -2.08
C GLY A 438 -20.81 9.85 -3.20
N GLY A 439 -20.30 11.08 -3.26
CA GLY A 439 -20.66 12.03 -4.32
C GLY A 439 -21.99 12.78 -4.16
N ARG A 440 -22.79 12.46 -3.13
CA ARG A 440 -24.18 12.94 -3.00
C ARG A 440 -24.31 14.33 -2.37
N GLU A 441 -23.33 14.76 -1.60
CA GLU A 441 -23.35 16.05 -0.90
C GLU A 441 -22.06 16.82 -1.21
N ALA A 442 -22.19 18.00 -1.81
CA ALA A 442 -21.06 18.90 -2.06
C ALA A 442 -20.69 19.68 -0.79
N ARG A 443 -19.40 19.96 -0.62
CA ARG A 443 -18.85 20.75 0.50
C ARG A 443 -18.18 21.99 -0.04
N ASP A 444 -18.13 23.04 0.78
CA ASP A 444 -17.44 24.30 0.46
C ASP A 444 -15.93 24.16 0.73
N LEU A 445 -15.32 23.19 0.03
CA LEU A 445 -13.93 22.78 0.19
C LEU A 445 -13.38 22.36 -1.17
N ASP A 446 -12.28 22.95 -1.60
CA ASP A 446 -11.62 22.55 -2.84
C ASP A 446 -10.65 21.37 -2.64
N VAL A 447 -10.31 20.71 -3.76
CA VAL A 447 -9.47 19.52 -3.75
C VAL A 447 -8.06 19.77 -3.20
N ARG A 448 -7.49 20.97 -3.38
CA ARG A 448 -6.15 21.28 -2.86
C ARG A 448 -6.21 21.50 -1.36
N GLN A 449 -7.23 22.21 -0.87
CA GLN A 449 -7.48 22.37 0.56
C GLN A 449 -7.61 21.02 1.26
N LEU A 450 -8.38 20.09 0.68
CA LEU A 450 -8.51 18.73 1.20
C LEU A 450 -7.17 17.99 1.18
N ALA A 451 -6.51 17.92 0.03
CA ALA A 451 -5.27 17.17 -0.16
C ALA A 451 -4.15 17.63 0.82
N GLN A 452 -3.98 18.95 0.98
CA GLN A 452 -3.00 19.53 1.90
C GLN A 452 -3.31 19.23 3.36
N ALA A 453 -4.60 19.32 3.75
CA ALA A 453 -5.01 19.02 5.11
C ALA A 453 -4.75 17.56 5.48
N VAL A 454 -5.10 16.62 4.60
CA VAL A 454 -4.92 15.19 4.89
C VAL A 454 -3.47 14.75 4.81
N GLU A 455 -2.65 15.35 3.94
CA GLU A 455 -1.20 15.18 3.96
C GLU A 455 -0.62 15.62 5.30
N ALA A 456 -1.03 16.80 5.80
CA ALA A 456 -0.58 17.29 7.10
C ALA A 456 -1.00 16.37 8.26
N MET A 457 -2.16 15.73 8.17
CA MET A 457 -2.67 14.77 9.16
C MET A 457 -1.95 13.41 9.12
N GLY A 458 -1.15 13.13 8.09
CA GLY A 458 -0.40 11.88 7.96
C GLY A 458 -0.97 10.88 6.96
N ALA A 459 -1.85 11.29 6.03
CA ALA A 459 -2.17 10.45 4.88
C ALA A 459 -0.90 10.16 4.07
N GLY A 460 -0.76 8.93 3.56
CA GLY A 460 0.40 8.54 2.76
C GLY A 460 0.10 8.33 1.28
N GLU A 461 -1.16 8.44 0.86
CA GLU A 461 -1.56 8.29 -0.54
C GLU A 461 -2.95 8.91 -0.77
N ILE A 462 -3.16 9.57 -1.90
CA ILE A 462 -4.47 10.05 -2.35
C ILE A 462 -5.00 9.12 -3.44
N LEU A 463 -6.19 8.56 -3.22
CA LEU A 463 -7.00 7.97 -4.28
C LEU A 463 -7.86 9.06 -4.91
N LEU A 464 -7.39 9.61 -6.04
CA LEU A 464 -8.00 10.76 -6.70
C LEU A 464 -9.01 10.29 -7.74
N ASN A 465 -10.28 10.17 -7.33
CA ASN A 465 -11.37 9.90 -8.25
C ASN A 465 -11.75 11.19 -8.99
N CYS A 466 -12.68 11.07 -9.94
CA CYS A 466 -13.24 12.22 -10.63
C CYS A 466 -14.70 11.93 -11.00
N ILE A 467 -15.63 12.62 -10.34
CA ILE A 467 -17.07 12.39 -10.52
C ILE A 467 -17.47 12.58 -11.98
N ASP A 468 -16.92 13.57 -12.66
CA ASP A 468 -17.27 13.90 -14.05
C ASP A 468 -16.71 12.90 -15.07
N LYS A 469 -15.70 12.10 -14.69
CA LYS A 469 -15.08 11.07 -15.55
C LYS A 469 -15.56 9.66 -15.24
N ASP A 470 -16.20 9.45 -14.10
CA ASP A 470 -16.59 8.12 -13.65
C ASP A 470 -17.57 7.44 -14.62
N GLY A 471 -17.36 6.15 -14.87
CA GLY A 471 -18.14 5.37 -15.85
C GLY A 471 -18.00 5.78 -17.33
N SER A 472 -17.33 6.90 -17.64
CA SER A 472 -17.30 7.46 -19.00
C SER A 472 -16.45 6.65 -19.99
N ASN A 473 -15.47 5.88 -19.48
CA ASN A 473 -14.46 5.20 -20.29
C ASN A 473 -13.78 6.15 -21.32
N SER A 474 -13.53 7.40 -20.94
CA SER A 474 -13.01 8.48 -21.81
C SER A 474 -11.65 9.05 -21.40
N GLY A 475 -10.95 8.36 -20.48
CA GLY A 475 -9.67 8.78 -19.93
C GLY A 475 -9.82 9.51 -18.60
N PHE A 476 -8.70 9.65 -17.89
CA PHE A 476 -8.62 10.33 -16.60
C PHE A 476 -8.73 11.85 -16.77
N ASP A 477 -9.00 12.59 -15.68
CA ASP A 477 -8.89 14.05 -15.68
C ASP A 477 -7.43 14.49 -15.41
N LEU A 478 -6.68 14.75 -16.48
CA LEU A 478 -5.27 15.12 -16.39
C LEU A 478 -5.04 16.49 -15.75
N GLU A 479 -6.00 17.43 -15.84
CA GLU A 479 -5.87 18.75 -15.22
C GLU A 479 -6.04 18.65 -13.72
N LEU A 480 -7.01 17.86 -13.25
CA LEU A 480 -7.22 17.55 -11.84
C LEU A 480 -5.97 16.88 -11.22
N ILE A 481 -5.41 15.87 -11.89
CA ILE A 481 -4.22 15.16 -11.40
C ILE A 481 -3.05 16.12 -11.24
N ASN A 482 -2.77 16.94 -12.26
CA ASN A 482 -1.68 17.91 -12.21
C ASN A 482 -1.91 19.01 -11.16
N ASP A 483 -3.15 19.46 -10.97
CA ASP A 483 -3.50 20.44 -9.93
C ASP A 483 -3.21 19.88 -8.53
N VAL A 484 -3.66 18.66 -8.23
CA VAL A 484 -3.41 18.00 -6.94
C VAL A 484 -1.92 17.69 -6.75
N LYS A 485 -1.22 17.15 -7.77
CA LYS A 485 0.23 16.88 -7.69
C LYS A 485 1.07 18.15 -7.46
N SER A 486 0.57 19.33 -7.85
CA SER A 486 1.23 20.60 -7.56
C SER A 486 1.01 21.09 -6.12
N ALA A 487 0.09 20.47 -5.37
CA ALA A 487 -0.35 20.90 -4.04
C ALA A 487 0.31 20.13 -2.88
N ILE A 488 0.71 18.88 -3.14
CA ILE A 488 1.15 17.92 -2.11
C ILE A 488 2.40 17.15 -2.57
N LYS A 489 3.04 16.47 -1.62
CA LYS A 489 4.22 15.62 -1.84
C LYS A 489 3.92 14.13 -1.64
N ILE A 490 2.77 13.73 -1.12
CA ILE A 490 2.39 12.31 -1.05
C ILE A 490 1.97 11.73 -2.43
N PRO A 491 2.07 10.41 -2.64
CA PRO A 491 1.60 9.74 -3.85
C PRO A 491 0.13 10.01 -4.20
N VAL A 492 -0.17 10.12 -5.49
CA VAL A 492 -1.53 10.25 -6.04
C VAL A 492 -1.81 9.12 -7.03
N ILE A 493 -2.88 8.37 -6.76
CA ILE A 493 -3.46 7.38 -7.66
C ILE A 493 -4.50 8.08 -8.55
N ALA A 494 -4.30 8.05 -9.87
CA ALA A 494 -5.30 8.46 -10.84
C ALA A 494 -6.44 7.43 -10.91
N SER A 495 -7.68 7.87 -10.70
CA SER A 495 -8.88 7.03 -10.73
C SER A 495 -10.02 7.72 -11.51
N SER A 496 -11.05 6.94 -11.86
CA SER A 496 -12.21 7.30 -12.70
C SER A 496 -11.91 7.69 -14.15
N GLY A 497 -12.55 7.00 -15.10
CA GLY A 497 -12.50 7.31 -16.54
C GLY A 497 -11.66 6.36 -17.40
N ALA A 498 -10.81 5.52 -16.80
CA ALA A 498 -10.09 4.47 -17.53
C ALA A 498 -11.03 3.52 -18.27
N GLY A 499 -10.71 3.19 -19.53
CA GLY A 499 -11.58 2.39 -20.40
C GLY A 499 -10.80 1.54 -21.41
N ASN A 500 -9.56 1.90 -21.71
CA ASN A 500 -8.65 1.15 -22.57
C ASN A 500 -7.18 1.38 -22.12
N PRO A 501 -6.21 0.59 -22.61
CA PRO A 501 -4.80 0.74 -22.28
C PRO A 501 -4.15 2.10 -22.61
N GLU A 502 -4.62 2.82 -23.63
CA GLU A 502 -4.06 4.13 -24.02
C GLU A 502 -4.32 5.18 -22.94
N HIS A 503 -5.44 5.11 -22.21
CA HIS A 503 -5.66 6.03 -21.08
C HIS A 503 -4.60 5.91 -19.98
N PHE A 504 -3.99 4.73 -19.80
CA PHE A 504 -2.88 4.54 -18.86
C PHE A 504 -1.58 5.14 -19.41
N VAL A 505 -1.37 5.07 -20.72
CA VAL A 505 -0.24 5.71 -21.40
C VAL A 505 -0.33 7.22 -21.24
N GLU A 506 -1.48 7.80 -21.60
CA GLU A 506 -1.76 9.24 -21.50
C GLU A 506 -1.51 9.74 -20.08
N VAL A 507 -2.07 9.08 -19.06
CA VAL A 507 -1.93 9.56 -17.68
C VAL A 507 -0.50 9.46 -17.15
N PHE A 508 0.26 8.40 -17.49
CA PHE A 508 1.65 8.27 -17.05
C PHE A 508 2.64 9.12 -17.87
N GLN A 509 2.26 9.53 -19.07
CA GLN A 509 3.07 10.38 -19.93
C GLN A 509 2.87 11.86 -19.62
N ASP A 510 1.61 12.29 -19.46
CA ASP A 510 1.22 13.70 -19.42
C ASP A 510 0.97 14.22 -18.00
N THR A 511 1.17 13.37 -16.98
CA THR A 511 1.08 13.74 -15.56
C THR A 511 2.21 13.12 -14.75
N THR A 512 2.36 13.57 -13.51
CA THR A 512 3.28 12.98 -12.52
C THR A 512 2.57 12.04 -11.54
N THR A 513 1.44 11.43 -11.94
CA THR A 513 0.74 10.45 -11.10
C THR A 513 1.63 9.25 -10.77
N ASP A 514 1.44 8.70 -9.57
CA ASP A 514 2.28 7.64 -9.02
C ASP A 514 1.71 6.24 -9.32
N ALA A 515 0.41 6.16 -9.58
CA ALA A 515 -0.29 4.94 -9.96
C ALA A 515 -1.58 5.27 -10.72
N ALA A 516 -2.13 4.28 -11.44
CA ALA A 516 -3.41 4.40 -12.10
C ALA A 516 -4.30 3.21 -11.77
N LEU A 517 -5.58 3.49 -11.50
CA LEU A 517 -6.57 2.51 -11.08
C LEU A 517 -7.60 2.27 -12.19
N GLY A 518 -7.87 1.00 -12.47
CA GLY A 518 -8.97 0.55 -13.32
C GLY A 518 -9.98 -0.30 -12.55
N ALA A 519 -11.26 -0.14 -12.85
CA ALA A 519 -12.35 -0.90 -12.25
C ALA A 519 -13.19 -1.60 -13.35
N GLY A 520 -14.12 -0.89 -13.97
CA GLY A 520 -15.09 -1.44 -14.93
C GLY A 520 -14.47 -2.21 -16.10
N MET A 521 -13.41 -1.67 -16.73
CA MET A 521 -12.75 -2.32 -17.88
C MET A 521 -12.15 -3.71 -17.54
N PHE A 522 -11.65 -3.88 -16.30
CA PHE A 522 -11.14 -5.17 -15.82
C PHE A 522 -12.29 -6.09 -15.41
N HIS A 523 -13.30 -5.55 -14.72
CA HIS A 523 -14.46 -6.31 -14.26
C HIS A 523 -15.26 -6.91 -15.43
N ARG A 524 -15.46 -6.13 -16.49
CA ARG A 524 -16.18 -6.56 -17.71
C ARG A 524 -15.33 -7.48 -18.60
N GLY A 525 -14.04 -7.63 -18.31
CA GLY A 525 -13.11 -8.45 -19.09
C GLY A 525 -12.84 -7.89 -20.49
N GLU A 526 -13.03 -6.59 -20.69
CA GLU A 526 -12.69 -5.89 -21.93
C GLU A 526 -11.18 -5.86 -22.13
N TYR A 527 -10.46 -5.65 -21.02
CA TYR A 527 -9.01 -5.76 -20.92
C TYR A 527 -8.66 -6.44 -19.59
N THR A 528 -7.50 -7.06 -19.54
CA THR A 528 -6.86 -7.53 -18.30
C THR A 528 -5.78 -6.55 -17.86
N VAL A 529 -5.31 -6.68 -16.62
CA VAL A 529 -4.16 -5.87 -16.16
C VAL A 529 -2.91 -6.19 -16.98
N SER A 530 -2.70 -7.45 -17.36
CA SER A 530 -1.63 -7.86 -18.28
C SER A 530 -1.70 -7.15 -19.63
N ASP A 531 -2.89 -6.95 -20.21
CA ASP A 531 -3.04 -6.23 -21.48
C ASP A 531 -2.58 -4.78 -21.34
N VAL A 532 -3.00 -4.10 -20.27
CA VAL A 532 -2.54 -2.73 -19.97
C VAL A 532 -1.03 -2.68 -19.77
N LYS A 533 -0.47 -3.62 -19.01
CA LYS A 533 0.98 -3.66 -18.75
C LYS A 533 1.82 -3.97 -19.98
N ASN A 534 1.36 -4.88 -20.83
CA ASN A 534 2.05 -5.18 -22.09
C ASN A 534 2.05 -3.93 -23.00
N TYR A 535 0.93 -3.22 -23.07
CA TYR A 535 0.81 -2.00 -23.84
C TYR A 535 1.70 -0.86 -23.33
N LEU A 536 1.81 -0.71 -22.01
CA LEU A 536 2.73 0.22 -21.35
C LEU A 536 4.20 -0.13 -21.64
N ASP A 537 4.55 -1.41 -21.54
CA ASP A 537 5.91 -1.91 -21.81
C ASP A 537 6.33 -1.69 -23.28
N GLU A 538 5.43 -1.93 -24.23
CA GLU A 538 5.64 -1.65 -25.66
C GLU A 538 5.94 -0.18 -25.96
N ARG A 539 5.48 0.73 -25.08
CA ARG A 539 5.73 2.19 -25.15
C ARG A 539 6.90 2.64 -24.29
N GLY A 540 7.65 1.71 -23.71
CA GLY A 540 8.86 1.99 -22.95
C GLY A 540 8.62 2.35 -21.48
N PHE A 541 7.40 2.18 -20.95
CA PHE A 541 7.17 2.30 -19.51
C PHE A 541 7.64 1.05 -18.78
N LEU A 542 8.32 1.25 -17.66
CA LEU A 542 8.72 0.16 -16.78
C LEU A 542 7.50 -0.37 -16.03
N VAL A 543 7.17 -1.65 -16.20
CA VAL A 543 6.06 -2.32 -15.51
C VAL A 543 6.54 -3.56 -14.76
N ARG A 544 5.83 -3.95 -13.70
CA ARG A 544 6.05 -5.26 -13.08
C ARG A 544 5.49 -6.34 -14.00
N LYS A 545 6.37 -7.21 -14.50
CA LYS A 545 5.96 -8.43 -15.22
C LYS A 545 5.41 -9.46 -14.23
N PHE A 546 4.33 -10.13 -14.62
CA PHE A 546 3.81 -11.25 -13.84
C PHE A 546 4.78 -12.43 -13.95
N GLU A 547 5.24 -12.94 -12.80
CA GLU A 547 6.07 -14.12 -12.74
C GLU A 547 5.18 -15.33 -12.45
N ALA A 548 5.19 -16.33 -13.33
CA ALA A 548 4.50 -17.58 -13.08
C ALA A 548 5.28 -18.45 -12.08
N ASN A 549 4.58 -19.29 -11.33
CA ASN A 549 5.19 -20.39 -10.58
C ASN A 549 5.91 -21.30 -11.58
N ARG A 550 7.24 -21.31 -11.55
CA ARG A 550 8.06 -22.34 -12.21
C ARG A 550 8.75 -23.18 -11.14
#